data_AF-A0A9D8TN99-F1
#
_entry.id   AF-A0A9D8TN99-F1
#
_cell.length_a   1.000
_cell.length_b   1.000
_cell.length_c   1.000
_cell.angle_alpha   90.00
_cell.angle_beta   90.00
_cell.angle_gamma   90.00
#
_symmetry.space_group_name_H-M   'P 1'
#
loop_
_entity.id
_entity.type
_entity.pdbx_description
1 polymer ?
#
loop_
_entity_poly.entity_id
_entity_poly.type
_entity_poly.pdbx_seq_one_letter_code
_entity_poly.pdbx_strand_id
1 'polypeptide(L)'
;MSETQVNDVNSAAFKDLGKTTRAVNRAFKYIFKLIYVAAFLSLIYWCFASDRYVSEAVVLVQNTDTGGSTQSMDLLNLFSNTTGNKSDQLLLVEYLTSLDMLNKLDKEFDLRSHYSSIDHDIVSRLWDKDVSIERFFAYFKKRVFATYD
;
A
#
# COMPACT_ATOMS: atom_id res chain seq x y z
N MET A 1 -36.37 29.03 -54.81
CA MET A 1 -35.13 28.74 -54.06
C MET A 1 -34.04 28.49 -55.09
N SER A 2 -33.04 29.36 -55.23
CA SER A 2 -32.06 29.27 -56.33
C SER A 2 -31.03 28.15 -56.10
N GLU A 3 -30.59 27.49 -57.18
CA GLU A 3 -29.57 26.41 -57.15
C GLU A 3 -28.29 26.81 -56.41
N THR A 4 -27.95 28.10 -56.43
CA THR A 4 -26.77 28.66 -55.76
C THR A 4 -26.82 28.43 -54.24
N GLN A 5 -28.00 28.62 -53.63
CA GLN A 5 -28.18 28.44 -52.19
C GLN A 5 -28.09 26.97 -51.77
N VAL A 6 -28.56 26.05 -52.63
CA VAL A 6 -28.50 24.61 -52.37
C VAL A 6 -27.05 24.10 -52.44
N ASN A 7 -26.26 24.62 -53.38
CA ASN A 7 -24.84 24.26 -53.51
C ASN A 7 -23.97 24.81 -52.37
N ASP A 8 -24.28 26.00 -51.86
CA ASP A 8 -23.55 26.58 -50.73
C ASP A 8 -23.77 25.80 -49.42
N VAL A 9 -25.00 25.38 -49.14
CA VAL A 9 -25.33 24.55 -47.97
C VAL A 9 -24.64 23.18 -48.04
N ASN A 10 -24.66 22.54 -49.21
CA ASN A 10 -23.99 21.27 -49.43
C ASN A 10 -22.47 21.39 -49.26
N SER A 11 -21.85 22.42 -49.85
CA SER A 11 -20.41 22.69 -49.73
C SER A 11 -19.96 22.90 -48.28
N ALA A 12 -20.76 23.65 -47.48
CA ALA A 12 -20.48 23.86 -46.07
C ALA A 12 -20.58 22.55 -45.25
N ALA A 13 -21.61 21.74 -45.50
CA ALA A 13 -21.79 20.44 -44.84
C ALA A 13 -20.65 19.45 -45.17
N PHE A 14 -20.24 19.34 -46.44
CA PHE A 14 -19.11 18.50 -46.85
C PHE A 14 -17.77 18.96 -46.23
N LYS A 15 -17.57 20.28 -46.09
CA LYS A 15 -16.37 20.84 -45.46
C LYS A 15 -16.34 20.58 -43.96
N ASP A 16 -17.49 20.51 -43.29
CA ASP A 16 -17.60 20.22 -41.86
C ASP A 16 -17.40 18.72 -41.54
N LEU A 17 -17.97 17.83 -42.36
CA LEU A 17 -17.70 16.40 -42.34
C LEU A 17 -16.19 16.10 -42.48
N GLY A 18 -15.50 16.77 -43.41
CA GLY A 18 -14.05 16.59 -43.58
C GLY A 18 -13.19 17.14 -42.44
N LYS A 19 -13.64 18.19 -41.73
CA LYS A 19 -12.93 18.77 -40.57
C LYS A 19 -13.07 17.89 -39.33
N THR A 20 -14.26 17.35 -39.07
CA THR A 20 -14.53 16.46 -37.94
C THR A 20 -13.71 15.16 -38.06
N THR A 21 -13.66 14.53 -39.22
CA THR A 21 -12.83 13.32 -39.42
C THR A 21 -11.33 13.58 -39.19
N ARG A 22 -10.82 14.74 -39.60
CA ARG A 22 -9.42 15.15 -39.36
C ARG A 22 -9.12 15.50 -37.90
N ALA A 23 -10.10 16.03 -37.17
CA ALA A 23 -9.97 16.30 -35.73
C ALA A 23 -9.98 14.99 -34.93
N VAL A 24 -10.88 14.06 -35.26
CA VAL A 24 -10.98 12.74 -34.63
C VAL A 24 -9.69 11.94 -34.84
N ASN A 25 -9.13 11.90 -36.06
CA ASN A 25 -7.87 11.19 -36.31
C ASN A 25 -6.68 11.82 -35.54
N ARG A 26 -6.64 13.14 -35.38
CA ARG A 26 -5.63 13.80 -34.52
C ARG A 26 -5.82 13.41 -33.06
N ALA A 27 -7.04 13.42 -32.54
CA ALA A 27 -7.34 12.98 -31.18
C ALA A 27 -6.94 11.51 -30.96
N PHE A 28 -7.29 10.60 -31.88
CA PHE A 28 -6.85 9.20 -31.84
C PHE A 28 -5.33 9.07 -31.82
N LYS A 29 -4.59 9.81 -32.65
CA LYS A 29 -3.12 9.82 -32.62
C LYS A 29 -2.55 10.27 -31.27
N TYR A 30 -3.13 11.29 -30.63
CA TYR A 30 -2.72 11.72 -29.31
C TYR A 30 -3.05 10.70 -28.22
N ILE A 31 -4.22 10.05 -28.29
CA ILE A 31 -4.60 8.97 -27.38
C ILE A 31 -3.62 7.80 -27.50
N PHE A 32 -3.35 7.33 -28.73
CA PHE A 32 -2.36 6.27 -28.94
C PHE A 32 -0.98 6.68 -28.44
N LYS A 33 -0.53 7.91 -28.70
CA LYS A 33 0.75 8.41 -28.18
C LYS A 33 0.78 8.40 -26.65
N LEU A 34 -0.31 8.79 -25.99
CA LEU A 34 -0.42 8.77 -24.53
C LEU A 34 -0.38 7.34 -23.99
N ILE A 35 -1.08 6.40 -24.64
CA ILE A 35 -1.03 4.97 -24.30
C ILE A 35 0.39 4.43 -24.44
N TYR A 36 1.09 4.73 -25.54
CA TYR A 36 2.48 4.29 -25.73
C TYR A 36 3.42 4.87 -24.69
N VAL A 37 3.26 6.15 -24.35
CA VAL A 37 4.04 6.79 -23.28
C VAL A 37 3.75 6.11 -21.94
N ALA A 38 2.49 5.88 -21.60
CA ALA A 38 2.12 5.20 -20.35
C ALA A 38 2.66 3.76 -20.28
N ALA A 39 2.56 2.99 -21.37
CA ALA A 39 3.10 1.65 -21.46
C ALA A 39 4.63 1.63 -21.34
N PHE A 40 5.32 2.58 -21.96
CA PHE A 40 6.77 2.72 -21.86
C PHE A 40 7.21 3.09 -20.44
N LEU A 41 6.51 4.04 -19.78
CA LEU A 41 6.75 4.35 -18.37
C LEU A 41 6.51 3.13 -17.46
N SER A 42 5.47 2.36 -17.75
CA SER A 42 5.17 1.13 -16.99
C SER A 42 6.27 0.07 -17.14
N LEU A 43 6.82 -0.11 -18.34
CA LEU A 43 7.93 -1.03 -18.59
C LEU A 43 9.20 -0.58 -17.87
N ILE A 44 9.50 0.71 -17.91
CA ILE A 44 10.63 1.28 -17.16
C ILE A 44 10.44 0.99 -15.67
N TYR A 45 9.28 1.30 -15.10
CA TYR A 45 9.01 1.03 -13.69
C TYR A 45 9.17 -0.44 -13.34
N TRP A 46 8.69 -1.35 -14.20
CA TRP A 46 8.82 -2.78 -13.97
C TRP A 46 10.28 -3.26 -13.92
N CYS A 47 11.17 -2.70 -14.74
CA CYS A 47 12.60 -3.01 -14.69
C CYS A 47 13.30 -2.50 -13.41
N PHE A 48 12.76 -1.46 -12.75
CA PHE A 48 13.29 -0.92 -11.50
C PHE A 48 12.55 -1.45 -10.26
N ALA A 49 11.51 -2.26 -10.44
CA ALA A 49 10.74 -2.81 -9.34
C ALA A 49 11.58 -3.87 -8.61
N SER A 50 11.87 -3.62 -7.33
CA SER A 50 12.54 -4.59 -6.46
C SER A 50 11.57 -5.69 -6.03
N ASP A 51 12.06 -6.91 -5.91
CA ASP A 51 11.33 -8.02 -5.31
C ASP A 51 10.91 -7.66 -3.88
N ARG A 52 9.65 -7.95 -3.53
CA ARG A 52 9.08 -7.70 -2.19
C ARG A 52 8.94 -9.02 -1.45
N TYR A 53 9.70 -9.17 -0.38
CA TYR A 53 9.63 -10.33 0.51
C TYR A 53 8.79 -10.01 1.74
N VAL A 54 8.01 -11.00 2.19
CA VAL A 54 7.17 -10.91 3.40
C VAL A 54 7.61 -12.01 4.36
N SER A 55 7.88 -11.64 5.62
CA SER A 55 8.20 -12.57 6.69
C SER A 55 7.02 -12.69 7.64
N GLU A 56 6.61 -13.93 7.94
CA GLU A 56 5.51 -14.22 8.87
C GLU A 56 6.04 -14.94 10.11
N ALA A 57 5.50 -14.59 11.29
CA ALA A 57 5.84 -15.22 12.56
C ALA A 57 4.57 -15.40 13.41
N VAL A 58 4.45 -16.55 14.07
CA VAL A 58 3.32 -16.89 14.95
C VAL A 58 3.83 -17.03 16.38
N VAL A 59 3.23 -16.28 17.31
CA VAL A 59 3.61 -16.27 18.73
C VAL A 59 2.46 -16.85 19.56
N LEU A 60 2.75 -17.85 20.38
CA LEU A 60 1.78 -18.44 21.31
C LEU A 60 2.05 -17.98 22.74
N VAL A 61 1.10 -17.27 23.34
CA VAL A 61 1.15 -16.86 24.76
C VAL A 61 0.55 -17.98 25.60
N GLN A 62 1.35 -18.57 26.48
CA GLN A 62 0.91 -19.60 27.43
C GLN A 62 1.20 -19.14 28.87
N ASN A 63 0.14 -18.94 29.65
CA ASN A 63 0.27 -18.56 31.05
C ASN A 63 0.59 -19.83 31.87
N THR A 64 1.79 -19.90 32.44
CA THR A 64 2.27 -21.04 33.27
C THR A 64 1.94 -20.86 34.76
N ASP A 65 1.21 -19.81 35.14
CA ASP A 65 0.90 -19.48 36.54
C ASP A 65 -0.16 -20.39 37.23
N THR A 66 -0.47 -21.55 36.65
CA THR A 66 -1.21 -22.62 37.36
C THR A 66 -0.31 -23.46 38.27
N GLY A 67 0.85 -22.94 38.66
CA GLY A 67 1.82 -23.56 39.57
C GLY A 67 1.62 -23.23 41.05
N GLY A 68 0.38 -23.24 41.57
CA GLY A 68 0.16 -22.94 43.00
C GLY A 68 -1.28 -23.05 43.48
N SER A 69 -1.67 -24.23 43.95
CA SER A 69 -2.74 -24.48 44.94
C SER A 69 -4.13 -23.85 44.69
N THR A 70 -5.03 -24.56 43.98
CA THR A 70 -6.43 -24.86 44.40
C THR A 70 -7.22 -25.49 43.25
N GLN A 71 -7.44 -26.81 43.33
CA GLN A 71 -8.24 -27.59 42.36
C GLN A 71 -9.69 -27.09 42.20
N SER A 72 -10.19 -26.22 43.07
CA SER A 72 -11.51 -25.60 42.98
C SER A 72 -11.57 -24.41 42.01
N MET A 73 -10.45 -23.74 41.73
CA MET A 73 -10.42 -22.59 40.81
C MET A 73 -10.39 -23.03 39.33
N ASP A 74 -9.88 -24.23 39.08
CA ASP A 74 -9.67 -24.79 37.73
C ASP A 74 -10.99 -25.13 37.01
N LEU A 75 -11.98 -25.64 37.76
CA LEU A 75 -13.32 -25.88 37.22
C LEU A 75 -14.05 -24.56 36.92
N LEU A 76 -13.87 -23.53 37.75
CA LEU A 76 -14.49 -22.23 37.52
C LEU A 76 -13.89 -21.53 36.29
N ASN A 77 -12.59 -21.69 36.02
CA ASN A 77 -11.93 -21.20 34.80
C ASN A 77 -12.35 -21.99 33.55
N LEU A 78 -12.71 -23.27 33.68
CA LEU A 78 -13.28 -24.07 32.58
C LEU A 78 -14.70 -23.61 32.21
N PHE A 79 -15.50 -23.19 33.20
CA PHE A 79 -16.83 -22.62 33.00
C PHE A 79 -16.81 -21.14 32.60
N SER A 80 -15.81 -20.39 33.07
CA SER A 80 -15.57 -18.99 32.76
C SER A 80 -14.60 -18.89 31.59
N ASN A 81 -15.10 -19.13 30.37
CA ASN A 81 -14.39 -19.01 29.09
C ASN A 81 -13.26 -17.96 29.15
N THR A 82 -12.03 -18.45 29.29
CA THR A 82 -10.85 -17.77 29.80
C THR A 82 -10.59 -16.39 29.17
N THR A 83 -10.84 -15.34 29.93
CA THR A 83 -10.60 -13.93 29.53
C THR A 83 -9.14 -13.48 29.72
N GLY A 84 -8.31 -14.24 30.45
CA GLY A 84 -6.93 -13.83 30.79
C GLY A 84 -5.94 -13.81 29.62
N ASN A 85 -5.99 -14.80 28.72
CA ASN A 85 -5.01 -14.86 27.63
C ASN A 85 -5.28 -13.81 26.53
N LYS A 86 -6.54 -13.37 26.38
CA LYS A 86 -6.93 -12.39 25.36
C LYS A 86 -6.39 -10.99 25.66
N SER A 87 -6.38 -10.59 26.94
CA SER A 87 -5.82 -9.30 27.33
C SER A 87 -4.31 -9.26 27.09
N ASP A 88 -3.61 -10.34 27.40
CA ASP A 88 -2.15 -10.43 27.24
C ASP A 88 -1.76 -10.45 25.75
N GLN A 89 -2.52 -11.17 24.92
CA GLN A 89 -2.37 -11.16 23.46
C GLN A 89 -2.63 -9.78 22.86
N LEU A 90 -3.71 -9.10 23.27
CA LEU A 90 -4.03 -7.75 22.79
C LEU A 90 -2.93 -6.76 23.16
N LEU A 91 -2.44 -6.82 24.41
CA LEU A 91 -1.37 -5.94 24.90
C LEU A 91 -0.07 -6.20 24.12
N LEU A 92 0.24 -7.46 23.82
CA LEU A 92 1.38 -7.84 23.00
C LEU A 92 1.26 -7.26 21.57
N VAL A 93 0.11 -7.40 20.92
CA VAL A 93 -0.13 -6.85 19.57
C VAL A 93 0.00 -5.32 19.55
N GLU A 94 -0.58 -4.64 20.55
CA GLU A 94 -0.46 -3.19 20.68
C GLU A 94 1.01 -2.78 20.89
N TYR A 95 1.73 -3.52 21.74
CA TYR A 95 3.16 -3.27 21.95
C TYR A 95 3.98 -3.46 20.68
N LEU A 96 3.78 -4.55 19.93
CA LEU A 96 4.50 -4.82 18.68
C LEU A 96 4.26 -3.76 17.60
N THR A 97 3.09 -3.14 17.60
CA THR A 97 2.70 -2.10 16.64
C THR A 97 2.91 -0.67 17.16
N SER A 98 3.48 -0.52 18.35
CA SER A 98 3.73 0.75 19.01
C SER A 98 4.98 1.48 18.50
N LEU A 99 5.07 2.76 18.84
CA LEU A 99 6.25 3.59 18.55
C LEU A 99 7.48 3.15 19.34
N ASP A 100 7.29 2.61 20.55
CA ASP A 100 8.40 2.13 21.38
C ASP A 100 9.08 0.91 20.76
N MET A 101 8.31 -0.02 20.18
CA MET A 101 8.85 -1.16 19.45
C MET A 101 9.61 -0.71 18.20
N LEU A 102 9.10 0.29 17.47
CA LEU A 102 9.81 0.89 16.34
C LEU A 102 11.17 1.45 16.76
N ASN A 103 11.22 2.23 17.86
CA ASN A 103 12.47 2.80 18.36
C ASN A 103 13.46 1.71 18.80
N LYS A 104 12.95 0.64 19.43
CA LYS A 104 13.78 -0.51 19.84
C LYS A 104 14.40 -1.20 18.62
N LEU A 105 13.61 -1.46 17.57
CA LEU A 105 14.09 -2.08 16.34
C LEU A 105 15.04 -1.17 15.56
N ASP A 106 14.76 0.13 15.49
CA ASP A 106 15.64 1.09 14.81
C ASP A 106 17.02 1.13 15.47
N LYS A 107 17.06 1.05 16.81
CA LYS A 107 18.32 1.00 17.56
C LYS A 107 19.11 -0.28 17.34
N GLU A 108 18.44 -1.41 17.12
CA GLU A 108 19.07 -2.73 16.96
C GLU A 108 19.51 -3.01 15.52
N PHE A 109 18.71 -2.58 14.54
CA PHE A 109 18.90 -2.93 13.12
C PHE A 109 19.12 -1.73 12.19
N ASP A 110 19.18 -0.49 12.69
CA ASP A 110 19.28 0.75 11.89
C ASP A 110 18.25 0.78 10.74
N LEU A 111 16.97 0.60 11.11
CA LEU A 111 15.85 0.51 10.17
C LEU A 111 15.76 1.73 9.26
N ARG A 112 16.09 2.92 9.76
CA ARG A 112 16.11 4.15 8.94
C ARG A 112 17.09 4.05 7.78
N SER A 113 18.28 3.52 8.01
CA SER A 113 19.27 3.29 6.95
C SER A 113 18.79 2.22 5.97
N HIS A 114 18.24 1.12 6.50
CA HIS A 114 17.74 0.04 5.66
C HIS A 114 16.59 0.47 4.75
N TYR A 115 15.62 1.22 5.27
CA TYR A 115 14.47 1.70 4.50
C TYR A 115 14.76 2.88 3.56
N SER A 116 15.87 3.58 3.76
CA SER A 116 16.31 4.69 2.88
C SER A 116 17.36 4.27 1.84
N SER A 117 17.78 2.99 1.84
CA SER A 117 18.77 2.50 0.88
C SER A 117 18.37 2.75 -0.59
N ILE A 118 19.35 3.16 -1.39
CA ILE A 118 19.22 3.40 -2.84
C ILE A 118 18.99 2.09 -3.62
N ASP A 119 19.39 0.95 -3.05
CA ASP A 119 19.38 -0.36 -3.72
C ASP A 119 17.96 -0.93 -3.92
N HIS A 120 16.95 -0.27 -3.34
CA HIS A 120 15.54 -0.69 -3.39
C HIS A 120 14.65 0.39 -4.02
N ASP A 121 13.48 -0.03 -4.52
CA ASP A 121 12.50 0.77 -5.28
C ASP A 121 12.38 2.24 -4.83
N ILE A 122 12.72 3.15 -5.74
CA ILE A 122 12.75 4.62 -5.56
C ILE A 122 11.39 5.18 -5.14
N VAL A 123 10.30 4.54 -5.57
CA VAL A 123 8.94 5.02 -5.30
C VAL A 123 8.46 4.59 -3.91
N SER A 124 8.82 3.38 -3.47
CA SER A 124 8.33 2.80 -2.22
C SER A 124 9.27 2.99 -1.02
N ARG A 125 10.48 3.51 -1.22
CA ARG A 125 11.48 3.74 -0.16
C ARG A 125 11.11 4.90 0.75
N LEU A 126 11.76 4.94 1.91
CA LEU A 126 11.79 6.12 2.74
C LEU A 126 12.77 7.11 2.09
N TRP A 127 12.27 8.25 1.62
CA TRP A 127 13.08 9.17 0.80
C TRP A 127 14.28 9.77 1.54
N ASP A 128 14.17 9.94 2.86
CA ASP A 128 15.24 10.45 3.71
C ASP A 128 15.40 9.60 4.98
N LYS A 129 16.64 9.42 5.45
CA LYS A 129 16.94 8.79 6.73
C LYS A 129 16.41 9.61 7.92
N ASP A 130 16.47 10.94 7.78
CA ASP A 130 16.19 11.92 8.84
C ASP A 130 14.74 12.43 8.81
N VAL A 131 13.80 11.64 8.29
CA VAL A 131 12.37 11.95 8.37
C VAL A 131 11.91 12.06 9.83
N SER A 132 10.87 12.89 10.04
CA SER A 132 10.22 13.02 11.35
C SER A 132 9.75 11.66 11.87
N ILE A 133 9.70 11.53 13.20
CA ILE A 133 9.33 10.26 13.84
C ILE A 133 7.91 9.83 13.46
N GLU A 134 6.99 10.76 13.23
CA GLU A 134 5.61 10.46 12.82
C GLU A 134 5.56 9.90 11.40
N ARG A 135 6.38 10.44 10.49
CA ARG A 135 6.48 9.95 9.12
C ARG A 135 7.12 8.57 9.08
N PHE A 136 8.14 8.36 9.90
CA PHE A 136 8.78 7.06 10.06
C PHE A 136 7.81 6.02 10.65
N PHE A 137 7.06 6.38 11.69
CA PHE A 137 6.07 5.51 12.30
C PHE A 137 4.91 5.18 11.36
N ALA A 138 4.40 6.17 10.61
CA ALA A 138 3.39 5.94 9.59
C ALA A 138 3.88 5.01 8.46
N TYR A 139 5.16 5.07 8.13
CA TYR A 139 5.79 4.15 7.17
C TYR A 139 5.93 2.74 7.75
N PHE A 140 6.35 2.62 9.01
CA PHE A 140 6.42 1.34 9.72
C PHE A 140 5.07 0.62 9.78
N LYS A 141 3.99 1.32 10.16
CA LYS A 141 2.63 0.75 10.22
C LYS A 141 2.08 0.27 8.88
N LYS A 142 2.64 0.72 7.75
CA LYS A 142 2.27 0.22 6.41
C LYS A 142 2.96 -1.10 6.05
N ARG A 143 4.01 -1.48 6.78
CA ARG A 143 4.87 -2.64 6.49
C ARG A 143 4.74 -3.74 7.54
N VAL A 144 4.53 -3.36 8.80
CA VAL A 144 4.39 -4.29 9.91
C VAL A 144 2.93 -4.31 10.36
N PHE A 145 2.35 -5.51 10.33
CA PHE A 145 0.99 -5.76 10.76
C PHE A 145 1.02 -6.97 11.70
N ALA A 146 0.31 -6.85 12.82
CA ALA A 146 0.13 -7.93 13.79
C ALA A 146 -1.37 -8.09 14.04
N THR A 147 -1.83 -9.33 14.18
CA THR A 147 -3.23 -9.67 14.48
C THR A 147 -3.23 -10.73 15.56
N TYR A 148 -4.26 -10.70 16.40
CA TYR A 148 -4.59 -11.80 17.31
C TYR A 148 -5.88 -12.46 16.81
N ASP A 149 -5.97 -13.78 16.96
CA ASP A 149 -7.15 -14.61 16.72
C ASP A 149 -7.46 -15.42 17.98
#